data_AF-A0A3C0ABV6-F1
#
_entry.id   AF-A0A3C0ABV6-F1
#
_cell.length_a   1.000
_cell.length_b   1.000
_cell.length_c   1.000
_cell.angle_alpha   90.00
_cell.angle_beta   90.00
_cell.angle_gamma   90.00
#
_symmetry.space_group_name_H-M   'P 1'
#
loop_
_entity.id
_entity.type
_entity.pdbx_description
1 polymer ?
#
loop_
_entity_poly.entity_id
_entity_poly.type
_entity_poly.pdbx_seq_one_letter_code
_entity_poly.pdbx_strand_id
1 'polypeptide(L)'
;MVIRKRRWKIIGTLGLVAVIGGALVVVSGVIPVKASSGHWEITRWFLNFTKERSVATHSTGIKVPDLEDRALIIKGAGHYETGCRVCHGKPDSVRPRLVSLMTPQP
;
A
#
# COMPACT_ATOMS: atom_id res chain seq x y z
N MET A 1 -42.97 6.11 14.22
CA MET A 1 -42.38 6.68 13.00
C MET A 1 -41.32 7.79 13.27
N VAL A 2 -41.54 8.68 14.25
CA VAL A 2 -40.63 9.80 14.60
C VAL A 2 -39.22 9.36 15.06
N ILE A 3 -39.13 8.30 15.87
CA ILE A 3 -37.85 7.77 16.38
C ILE A 3 -36.95 7.25 15.23
N ARG A 4 -37.54 6.61 14.21
CA ARG A 4 -36.82 6.14 13.02
C ARG A 4 -36.25 7.31 12.21
N LYS A 5 -37.06 8.36 11.97
CA LYS A 5 -36.59 9.58 11.28
C LYS A 5 -35.48 10.29 12.06
N ARG A 6 -35.54 10.32 13.40
CA ARG A 6 -34.50 10.92 14.25
C ARG A 6 -33.18 10.14 14.18
N ARG A 7 -33.25 8.79 14.18
CA ARG A 7 -32.05 7.93 14.02
C ARG A 7 -31.36 8.13 12.67
N TRP A 8 -32.12 8.27 11.59
CA TRP A 8 -31.55 8.49 10.25
C TRP A 8 -30.89 9.86 10.12
N LYS A 9 -31.48 10.90 10.72
CA LYS A 9 -30.84 12.22 10.81
C LYS A 9 -29.51 12.14 11.56
N ILE A 10 -29.47 11.44 12.70
CA ILE A 10 -28.24 11.26 13.49
C ILE A 10 -27.16 10.53 12.69
N ILE A 11 -27.51 9.43 12.03
CA ILE A 11 -26.58 8.67 11.18
C ILE A 11 -26.07 9.54 10.03
N GLY A 12 -26.96 10.29 9.36
CA GLY A 12 -26.57 11.21 8.29
C GLY A 12 -25.62 12.31 8.76
N THR A 13 -25.89 12.91 9.92
CA THR A 13 -25.01 13.93 10.50
C THR A 13 -23.64 13.35 10.90
N LEU A 14 -23.61 12.16 11.49
CA LEU A 14 -22.35 11.50 11.86
C LEU A 14 -21.52 11.14 10.63
N GLY A 15 -22.17 10.64 9.57
CA GLY A 15 -21.51 10.34 8.30
C GLY A 15 -20.91 11.60 7.67
N LEU A 16 -21.65 12.71 7.64
CA LEU A 16 -21.15 13.98 7.11
C LEU A 16 -19.96 14.51 7.89
N VAL A 17 -20.02 14.47 9.23
CA VAL A 17 -18.92 14.89 10.10
C VAL A 17 -17.68 14.02 9.87
N ALA A 18 -17.84 12.70 9.71
CA ALA A 18 -16.72 11.80 9.42
C ALA A 18 -16.07 12.11 8.06
N VAL A 19 -16.86 12.39 7.02
CA VAL A 19 -16.35 12.74 5.69
C VAL A 19 -15.59 14.07 5.74
N ILE A 20 -16.18 15.11 6.33
CA ILE A 20 -15.54 16.42 6.44
C ILE A 20 -14.27 16.33 7.28
N GLY A 21 -14.32 15.66 8.43
CA GLY A 21 -13.17 15.44 9.30
C GLY A 21 -12.04 14.69 8.60
N GLY A 22 -12.36 13.63 7.86
CA GLY A 22 -11.40 12.90 7.05
C GLY A 22 -10.76 13.77 5.97
N ALA A 23 -11.55 14.56 5.24
CA ALA A 23 -11.04 15.48 4.23
C ALA A 23 -10.09 16.53 4.84
N LEU A 24 -10.42 17.10 6.00
CA LEU A 24 -9.54 18.04 6.70
C LEU A 24 -8.22 17.39 7.12
N VAL A 25 -8.22 16.15 7.60
CA VAL A 25 -7.00 15.42 7.95
C VAL A 25 -6.13 15.20 6.71
N VAL A 26 -6.72 14.86 5.57
CA VAL A 26 -5.99 14.66 4.31
C VAL A 26 -5.40 15.97 3.79
N VAL A 27 -6.21 17.03 3.72
CA VAL A 27 -5.79 18.33 3.17
C VAL A 27 -4.78 19.06 4.06
N SER A 28 -4.85 18.87 5.38
CA SER A 28 -3.93 19.52 6.31
C SER A 28 -2.50 18.98 6.28
N GLY A 29 -2.28 17.78 5.70
CA GLY A 29 -0.94 17.18 5.62
C GLY A 29 -0.36 16.74 6.97
N VAL A 30 -1.20 16.66 8.03
CA VAL A 30 -0.77 16.27 9.38
C VAL A 30 -0.23 14.85 9.45
N ILE A 31 -0.64 13.98 8.52
CA ILE A 31 -0.10 12.62 8.37
C ILE A 31 1.09 12.68 7.40
N PRO A 32 2.34 12.48 7.87
CA PRO A 32 3.50 12.51 6.99
C PRO A 32 3.49 11.27 6.08
N VAL A 33 3.43 11.49 4.77
CA VAL A 33 3.64 10.45 3.75
C VAL A 33 4.94 10.79 3.02
N LYS A 34 6.06 10.33 3.58
CA LYS A 34 7.40 10.58 3.05
C LYS A 34 8.15 9.27 2.92
N ALA A 35 8.93 9.14 1.85
CA ALA A 35 9.73 7.94 1.60
C ALA A 35 10.82 7.70 2.66
N SER A 36 11.25 8.72 3.42
CA SER A 36 12.41 8.63 4.32
C SER A 36 12.08 8.54 5.81
N SER A 37 10.93 9.04 6.25
CA SER A 37 10.61 9.19 7.69
C SER A 37 9.70 8.10 8.27
N GLY A 38 9.24 7.17 7.42
CA GLY A 38 8.25 6.17 7.80
C GLY A 38 6.87 6.76 8.08
N HIS A 39 5.97 5.88 8.53
CA HIS A 39 4.57 6.17 8.84
C HIS A 39 4.29 5.91 10.32
N TRP A 40 3.34 6.66 10.90
CA TRP A 40 2.77 6.34 12.21
C TRP A 40 2.20 4.91 12.19
N GLU A 41 2.16 4.24 13.35
CA GLU A 41 1.68 2.85 13.46
C GLU A 41 0.31 2.66 12.81
N ILE A 42 -0.63 3.56 13.10
CA ILE A 42 -2.00 3.49 12.57
C ILE A 42 -2.03 3.65 11.04
N THR A 43 -1.24 4.59 10.50
CA THR A 43 -1.15 4.83 9.06
C THR A 43 -0.47 3.66 8.37
N ARG A 44 0.61 3.13 8.95
CA ARG A 44 1.33 1.97 8.39
C ARG A 44 0.42 0.74 8.33
N TRP A 45 -0.29 0.45 9.42
CA TRP A 45 -1.26 -0.64 9.47
C TRP A 45 -2.34 -0.46 8.41
N PHE A 46 -2.95 0.73 8.33
CA PHE A 46 -4.03 1.01 7.38
C PHE A 46 -3.58 0.85 5.91
N LEU A 47 -2.40 1.36 5.58
CA LEU A 47 -1.82 1.24 4.24
C LEU A 47 -1.51 -0.23 3.90
N ASN A 48 -0.91 -0.99 4.82
CA ASN A 48 -0.63 -2.41 4.59
C ASN A 48 -1.90 -3.24 4.43
N PHE A 49 -2.89 -3.03 5.30
CA PHE A 49 -4.18 -3.70 5.21
C PHE A 49 -4.86 -3.43 3.86
N THR A 50 -4.91 -2.16 3.44
CA THR A 50 -5.51 -1.77 2.16
C THR A 50 -4.80 -2.43 0.98
N LYS A 51 -3.46 -2.42 0.99
CA LYS A 51 -2.62 -3.09 -0.02
C LYS A 51 -2.92 -4.59 -0.09
N GLU A 52 -2.91 -5.29 1.04
CA GLU A 52 -3.16 -6.74 1.10
C GLU A 52 -4.57 -7.12 0.63
N ARG A 53 -5.59 -6.35 1.03
CA ARG A 53 -6.97 -6.55 0.56
C ARG A 53 -7.11 -6.35 -0.94
N SER A 54 -6.44 -5.33 -1.49
CA SER A 54 -6.41 -5.08 -2.93
C SER A 54 -5.75 -6.24 -3.68
N VAL A 55 -4.54 -6.64 -3.27
CA VAL A 55 -3.81 -7.77 -3.88
C VAL A 55 -4.64 -9.05 -3.83
N ALA A 56 -5.22 -9.40 -2.68
CA ALA A 56 -6.05 -10.60 -2.55
C ALA A 56 -7.25 -10.59 -3.50
N THR A 57 -7.92 -9.43 -3.62
CA THR A 57 -9.09 -9.29 -4.50
C THR A 57 -8.68 -9.40 -5.96
N HIS A 58 -7.64 -8.70 -6.38
CA HIS A 58 -7.20 -8.66 -7.78
C HIS A 58 -6.42 -9.90 -8.23
N SER A 59 -5.87 -10.68 -7.29
CA SER A 59 -5.24 -11.97 -7.58
C SER A 59 -6.22 -13.15 -7.56
N THR A 60 -7.50 -12.90 -7.24
CA THR A 60 -8.51 -13.96 -7.23
C THR A 60 -8.66 -14.56 -8.62
N GLY A 61 -8.49 -15.88 -8.74
CA GLY A 61 -8.59 -16.61 -9.99
C GLY A 61 -7.32 -16.60 -10.86
N ILE A 62 -6.26 -15.91 -10.45
CA ILE A 62 -4.95 -16.01 -11.12
C ILE A 62 -4.36 -17.39 -10.81
N LYS A 63 -4.11 -18.18 -11.86
CA LYS A 63 -3.37 -19.45 -11.74
C LYS A 63 -1.88 -19.15 -11.77
N VAL A 64 -1.17 -19.59 -10.73
CA VAL A 64 0.29 -19.50 -10.68
C VAL A 64 0.86 -20.47 -11.72
N PRO A 65 1.69 -20.01 -12.68
CA PRO A 65 2.34 -20.89 -13.64
C PRO A 65 3.42 -21.72 -12.94
N ASP A 66 3.95 -22.75 -13.62
CA ASP A 66 5.08 -23.52 -13.10
C ASP A 66 6.32 -22.62 -12.93
N LEU A 67 6.71 -22.37 -11.68
CA LEU A 67 7.83 -21.48 -11.35
C LEU A 67 9.20 -22.13 -11.62
N GLU A 68 9.23 -23.44 -11.88
CA GLU A 68 10.45 -24.17 -12.25
C GLU A 68 10.68 -24.19 -13.77
N ASP A 69 9.73 -23.66 -14.56
CA ASP A 69 9.91 -23.51 -16.01
C ASP A 69 11.11 -22.58 -16.30
N ARG A 70 12.13 -23.17 -16.94
CA ARG A 70 13.37 -22.49 -17.31
C ARG A 70 13.13 -21.23 -18.15
N ALA A 71 12.13 -21.23 -19.03
CA ALA A 71 11.80 -20.06 -19.85
C ALA A 71 11.26 -18.90 -18.99
N LEU A 72 10.43 -19.22 -17.99
CA LEU A 72 9.89 -18.23 -17.04
C LEU A 72 10.98 -17.70 -16.10
N ILE A 73 11.90 -18.55 -15.65
CA ILE A 73 13.05 -18.14 -14.83
C ILE A 73 13.92 -17.14 -15.58
N ILE A 74 14.30 -17.44 -16.83
CA ILE A 74 15.15 -16.54 -17.64
C ILE A 74 14.43 -15.21 -17.89
N LYS A 75 13.14 -15.25 -18.22
CA LYS A 75 12.32 -14.05 -18.41
C LYS A 75 12.25 -13.20 -17.13
N GLY A 76 12.00 -13.84 -15.99
CA GLY A 76 11.97 -13.18 -14.69
C GLY A 76 13.30 -12.54 -14.32
N ALA A 77 14.42 -13.24 -14.57
CA ALA A 77 15.76 -12.72 -14.34
C ALA A 77 16.05 -11.46 -15.18
N GLY A 78 15.64 -11.45 -16.45
CA GLY A 78 15.76 -10.27 -17.30
C GLY A 78 14.96 -9.08 -16.76
N HIS A 79 13.69 -9.30 -16.38
CA HIS A 79 12.87 -8.25 -15.77
C HIS A 79 13.45 -7.72 -14.46
N TYR A 80 13.98 -8.61 -13.61
CA TYR A 80 14.62 -8.23 -12.36
C TYR A 80 15.87 -7.38 -12.61
N GLU A 81 16.73 -7.81 -13.53
CA GLU A 81 17.97 -7.12 -13.89
C GLU A 81 17.69 -5.68 -14.36
N THR A 82 16.67 -5.50 -15.20
CA THR A 82 16.36 -4.19 -15.78
C THR A 82 15.49 -3.30 -14.88
N GLY A 83 14.61 -3.88 -14.08
CA GLY A 83 13.56 -3.15 -13.36
C GLY A 83 13.74 -3.09 -11.84
N CYS A 84 14.33 -4.13 -11.23
CA CYS A 84 14.35 -4.29 -9.78
C CYS A 84 15.77 -4.12 -9.20
N ARG A 85 16.81 -4.54 -9.94
CA ARG A 85 18.19 -4.59 -9.43
C ARG A 85 18.70 -3.24 -8.93
N VAL A 86 18.35 -2.15 -9.60
CA VAL A 86 18.84 -0.80 -9.25
C VAL A 86 18.53 -0.44 -7.79
N CYS A 87 17.38 -0.91 -7.26
CA CYS A 87 16.98 -0.66 -5.89
C CYS A 87 17.21 -1.88 -4.97
N HIS A 88 16.81 -3.08 -5.39
CA HIS A 88 16.89 -4.29 -4.56
C HIS A 88 18.27 -4.96 -4.55
N GLY A 89 19.16 -4.56 -5.45
CA GLY A 89 20.49 -5.13 -5.61
C GLY A 89 20.49 -6.54 -6.21
N LYS A 90 21.69 -7.04 -6.47
CA LYS A 90 22.01 -8.45 -6.70
C LYS A 90 22.89 -8.98 -5.54
N PRO A 91 22.94 -10.29 -5.28
CA PRO A 91 23.63 -10.87 -4.12
C PRO A 91 25.08 -10.41 -3.90
N ASP A 92 25.78 -10.10 -4.98
CA ASP A 92 27.18 -9.66 -5.02
C ASP A 92 27.33 -8.12 -5.17
N SER A 93 26.28 -7.34 -4.90
CA SER A 93 26.30 -5.88 -5.00
C SER A 93 25.82 -5.18 -3.74
N VAL A 94 26.46 -4.06 -3.42
CA VAL A 94 26.03 -3.19 -2.32
C VAL A 94 24.87 -2.32 -2.80
N ARG A 95 23.76 -2.32 -2.05
CA ARG A 95 22.62 -1.45 -2.33
C ARG A 95 23.02 0.02 -2.17
N PRO A 96 22.56 0.93 -3.06
CA PRO A 96 22.86 2.36 -2.91
C PRO A 96 22.36 2.88 -1.56
N ARG A 97 23.19 3.72 -0.89
CA ARG A 97 22.86 4.26 0.45
C ARG A 97 21.52 4.98 0.48
N LEU A 98 21.16 5.71 -0.57
CA LEU A 98 19.87 6.38 -0.68
C LEU A 98 18.69 5.41 -0.60
N VAL A 99 18.82 4.24 -1.22
CA VAL A 99 17.77 3.22 -1.24
C VAL A 99 17.61 2.56 0.13
N SER A 100 18.71 2.36 0.87
CA SER A 100 18.67 1.83 2.24
C SER A 100 17.96 2.76 3.24
N LEU A 101 17.75 4.02 2.89
CA LEU A 101 17.02 5.01 3.68
C LEU A 101 15.54 5.15 3.25
N MET A 102 15.08 4.34 2.30
CA MET A 102 13.67 4.33 1.89
C MET A 102 12.81 3.49 2.85
N THR A 103 11.55 3.88 3.00
CA THR A 103 10.53 3.24 3.81
C THR A 103 9.28 2.93 2.96
N PRO A 104 8.85 1.66 2.86
CA PRO A 104 9.55 0.47 3.33
C PRO A 104 10.89 0.28 2.61
N GLN A 105 11.80 -0.46 3.23
CA GLN A 105 13.01 -0.89 2.52
C GLN A 105 12.57 -1.82 1.37
N PRO A 106 13.11 -1.61 0.16
CA PRO A 106 12.84 -2.51 -0.96
C PRO A 106 13.31 -3.94 -0.66
#